data_AF-A0A2N2PHX9-F1
#
_entry.id   AF-A0A2N2PHX9-F1
#
_cell.length_a   1.000
_cell.length_b   1.000
_cell.length_c   1.000
_cell.angle_alpha   90.00
_cell.angle_beta   90.00
_cell.angle_gamma   90.00
#
_symmetry.space_group_name_H-M   'P 1'
#
loop_
_entity.id
_entity.type
_entity.pdbx_description
1 polymer ?
#
loop_
_entity_poly.entity_id
_entity_poly.type
_entity_poly.pdbx_seq_one_letter_code
_entity_poly.pdbx_strand_id
1 'polypeptide(L)'
;MARKKASRSASAQEVGGKPERILVGVRLEERLVKVMKGVSEMRDATLGELLEEIFISAIEGGNAFADRNGRLTPETRQAFNSLKLVYGVDYTLEELHQYREK
;
A
#
# COMPACT_ATOMS: atom_id res chain seq x y z
N MET A 1 -33.75 -23.66 -25.48
CA MET A 1 -33.95 -22.27 -24.98
C MET A 1 -34.11 -22.37 -23.47
N ALA A 2 -33.49 -21.60 -22.59
CA ALA A 2 -32.46 -20.58 -22.63
C ALA A 2 -31.82 -20.57 -21.22
N ARG A 3 -30.52 -20.26 -21.15
CA ARG A 3 -29.73 -20.14 -19.93
C ARG A 3 -30.33 -19.11 -18.96
N LYS A 4 -30.26 -19.37 -17.65
CA LYS A 4 -30.05 -18.29 -16.67
C LYS A 4 -29.04 -18.75 -15.62
N LYS A 5 -27.76 -18.53 -15.94
CA LYS A 5 -26.69 -18.39 -14.95
C LYS A 5 -27.14 -17.28 -13.99
N ALA A 6 -27.56 -17.64 -12.79
CA ALA A 6 -27.61 -16.69 -11.69
C ALA A 6 -26.16 -16.33 -11.38
N SER A 7 -25.83 -15.09 -11.73
CA SER A 7 -24.55 -14.47 -11.50
C SER A 7 -24.12 -14.68 -10.05
N ARG A 8 -22.91 -15.22 -9.85
CA ARG A 8 -22.11 -14.92 -8.66
C ARG A 8 -22.03 -13.39 -8.58
N SER A 9 -22.88 -12.80 -7.77
CA SER A 9 -22.79 -11.40 -7.38
C SER A 9 -21.40 -11.20 -6.78
N ALA A 10 -20.68 -10.22 -7.30
CA ALA A 10 -19.40 -9.76 -6.78
C ALA A 10 -19.48 -9.67 -5.25
N SER A 11 -18.66 -10.47 -4.59
CA SER A 11 -18.46 -10.40 -3.15
C SER A 11 -17.97 -8.99 -2.83
N ALA A 12 -18.79 -8.24 -2.09
CA ALA A 12 -18.30 -7.09 -1.35
C ALA A 12 -17.09 -7.56 -0.53
N GLN A 13 -15.91 -7.04 -0.84
CA GLN A 13 -14.71 -7.31 -0.05
C GLN A 13 -15.01 -6.87 1.39
N GLU A 14 -14.83 -7.78 2.34
CA GLU A 14 -14.90 -7.43 3.75
C GLU A 14 -13.76 -6.45 4.05
N VAL A 15 -14.14 -5.20 4.26
CA VAL A 15 -13.29 -4.09 4.66
C VAL A 15 -12.98 -4.33 6.14
N GLY A 16 -11.76 -4.78 6.45
CA GLY A 16 -11.31 -5.11 7.83
C GLY A 16 -10.52 -6.41 8.03
N GLY A 17 -9.97 -7.03 6.97
CA GLY A 17 -9.13 -8.23 7.08
C GLY A 17 -7.61 -7.94 7.07
N LYS A 18 -6.81 -8.90 7.52
CA LYS A 18 -5.34 -8.87 7.35
C LYS A 18 -5.00 -8.65 5.85
N PRO A 19 -4.10 -7.73 5.49
CA PRO A 19 -3.75 -7.46 4.11
C PRO A 19 -3.20 -8.71 3.40
N GLU A 20 -3.64 -8.93 2.17
CA GLU A 20 -3.10 -9.95 1.29
C GLU A 20 -1.83 -9.41 0.62
N ARG A 21 -0.70 -10.12 0.80
CA ARG A 21 0.58 -9.77 0.17
C ARG A 21 0.85 -10.69 -1.01
N ILE A 22 1.23 -10.09 -2.13
CA ILE A 22 1.59 -10.79 -3.36
C ILE A 22 3.04 -10.49 -3.74
N LEU A 23 3.69 -11.42 -4.43
CA LEU A 23 5.03 -11.21 -4.98
C LEU A 23 4.94 -10.37 -6.26
N VAL A 24 5.69 -9.27 -6.31
CA VAL A 24 5.77 -8.39 -7.47
C VAL A 24 7.18 -8.39 -8.05
N GLY A 25 7.29 -8.63 -9.36
CA GLY A 25 8.56 -8.54 -10.09
C GLY A 25 8.85 -7.12 -10.57
N VAL A 26 9.63 -6.35 -9.81
CA VAL A 26 10.06 -4.99 -10.17
C VAL A 26 11.56 -4.91 -10.46
N ARG A 27 11.97 -3.97 -11.32
CA ARG A 27 13.38 -3.61 -11.53
C ARG A 27 13.72 -2.37 -10.69
N LEU A 28 14.75 -2.48 -9.86
CA LEU A 28 15.23 -1.41 -8.97
C LEU A 28 16.75 -1.27 -9.10
N GLU A 29 17.29 -0.11 -8.74
CA GLU A 29 18.74 0.11 -8.72
C GLU A 29 19.40 -0.71 -7.62
N GLU A 30 20.53 -1.37 -7.94
CA GLU A 30 21.14 -2.38 -7.09
C GLU A 30 21.58 -1.85 -5.70
N ARG A 31 22.22 -0.68 -5.66
CA ARG A 31 22.73 -0.09 -4.42
C ARG A 31 21.59 0.41 -3.54
N LEU A 32 20.55 0.98 -4.13
CA LEU A 32 19.34 1.35 -3.38
C LEU A 32 18.68 0.14 -2.74
N VAL A 33 18.60 -1.00 -3.43
CA VAL A 33 18.10 -2.24 -2.82
C VAL A 33 18.94 -2.68 -1.64
N LYS A 34 20.28 -2.55 -1.71
CA LYS A 34 21.16 -2.85 -0.57
C LYS A 34 20.90 -1.91 0.62
N VAL A 35 20.72 -0.61 0.37
CA VAL A 35 20.35 0.36 1.40
C VAL A 35 18.99 0.02 2.02
N MET A 36 17.97 -0.26 1.20
CA MET A 36 16.63 -0.62 1.68
C MET A 36 16.67 -1.89 2.54
N LYS A 37 17.43 -2.91 2.14
CA LYS A 37 17.63 -4.13 2.95
C LYS A 37 18.31 -3.84 4.29
N GLY A 38 19.31 -2.96 4.30
CA GLY A 38 19.95 -2.55 5.55
C GLY A 38 18.98 -1.80 6.48
N VAL A 39 18.17 -0.90 5.92
CA VAL A 39 17.14 -0.16 6.68
C VAL A 39 16.06 -1.10 7.22
N SER A 40 15.63 -2.10 6.44
CA SER A 40 14.61 -3.05 6.86
C SER A 40 15.12 -3.91 8.03
N GLU A 41 16.37 -4.38 7.96
CA GLU A 41 17.04 -5.11 9.05
C GLU A 41 17.12 -4.26 10.33
N MET A 42 17.52 -2.99 10.22
CA MET A 42 17.57 -2.07 11.37
C MET A 42 16.22 -1.85 12.05
N ARG A 43 15.10 -2.08 11.34
CA ARG A 43 13.73 -1.86 11.82
C ARG A 43 12.98 -3.16 12.15
N ASP A 44 13.66 -4.30 12.12
CA ASP A 44 13.05 -5.63 12.29
C ASP A 44 11.82 -5.80 11.38
N ALA A 45 12.04 -5.54 10.08
CA ALA A 45 11.01 -5.58 9.05
C ALA A 45 11.56 -6.23 7.76
N THR A 46 10.68 -6.84 6.99
CA THR A 46 10.96 -7.32 5.65
C THR A 46 11.09 -6.14 4.66
N LEU A 47 11.71 -6.39 3.50
CA LEU A 47 11.77 -5.39 2.44
C LEU A 47 10.37 -4.99 1.94
N GLY A 48 9.42 -5.92 1.91
CA GLY A 48 8.03 -5.65 1.53
C GLY A 48 7.34 -4.69 2.50
N GLU A 49 7.46 -4.96 3.81
CA GLU A 49 6.91 -4.09 4.86
C GLU A 49 7.52 -2.69 4.81
N LEU A 50 8.82 -2.57 4.60
CA LEU A 50 9.46 -1.25 4.44
C LEU A 50 8.87 -0.47 3.24
N LEU A 51 8.64 -1.15 2.11
CA LEU A 51 8.05 -0.51 0.93
C LEU A 51 6.59 -0.08 1.18
N GLU A 52 5.80 -0.92 1.86
CA GLU A 52 4.43 -0.60 2.27
C GLU A 52 4.41 0.61 3.23
N GLU A 53 5.28 0.63 4.25
CA GLU A 53 5.43 1.74 5.20
C GLU A 53 5.80 3.06 4.50
N ILE A 54 6.80 3.03 3.60
CA ILE A 54 7.21 4.20 2.82
C ILE A 54 6.04 4.73 1.99
N PHE A 55 5.29 3.84 1.34
CA PHE A 55 4.22 4.26 0.45
C PHE A 55 3.00 4.81 1.19
N ILE A 56 2.57 4.16 2.28
CA ILE A 56 1.48 4.67 3.12
C ILE A 56 1.89 6.00 3.75
N SER A 57 3.11 6.10 4.26
CA SER A 57 3.65 7.37 4.78
C SER A 57 3.64 8.47 3.71
N ALA A 58 4.04 8.16 2.47
CA ALA A 58 4.01 9.12 1.37
C ALA A 58 2.58 9.60 1.02
N ILE A 59 1.58 8.71 1.08
CA ILE A 59 0.15 9.06 0.88
C ILE A 59 -0.38 9.93 2.02
N GLU A 60 0.07 9.70 3.25
CA GLU A 60 -0.32 10.50 4.42
C GLU A 60 0.39 11.87 4.46
N GLY A 61 1.40 12.07 3.59
CA GLY A 61 2.08 13.35 3.37
C GLY A 61 3.58 13.34 3.68
N GLY A 62 4.19 12.17 3.77
CA GLY A 62 5.54 11.96 4.29
C GLY A 62 6.69 12.53 3.47
N ASN A 63 6.60 12.65 2.13
CA ASN A 63 7.59 13.34 1.28
C ASN A 63 7.47 13.07 -0.22
N ALA A 64 7.22 11.83 -0.67
CA ALA A 64 7.53 11.42 -2.05
C ALA A 64 6.68 12.11 -3.12
N PHE A 65 5.47 12.54 -2.76
CA PHE A 65 4.53 13.25 -3.63
C PHE A 65 4.27 14.69 -3.18
N ALA A 66 5.05 15.17 -2.21
CA ALA A 66 4.91 16.49 -1.66
C ALA A 66 5.48 17.55 -2.59
N ASP A 67 4.91 18.75 -2.56
CA ASP A 67 5.46 19.94 -3.20
C ASP A 67 6.78 20.37 -2.54
N ARG A 68 7.38 21.45 -3.04
CA ARG A 68 8.62 22.04 -2.49
C ARG A 68 8.52 22.43 -1.01
N ASN A 69 7.32 22.51 -0.45
CA ASN A 69 7.04 22.86 0.94
C ASN A 69 6.72 21.63 1.79
N GLY A 70 6.86 20.41 1.26
CA GLY A 70 6.57 19.18 1.98
C GLY A 70 5.08 18.86 2.11
N ARG A 71 4.21 19.40 1.24
CA ARG A 71 2.76 19.14 1.29
C ARG A 71 2.23 18.48 0.03
N LEU A 72 1.35 17.48 0.17
CA LEU A 72 0.57 16.98 -0.96
C LEU A 72 -0.39 18.06 -1.46
N THR A 73 -0.47 18.23 -2.78
CA THR A 73 -1.49 19.10 -3.39
C THR A 73 -2.88 18.53 -3.13
N PRO A 74 -3.93 19.38 -3.09
CA PRO A 74 -5.32 18.91 -2.92
C PRO A 74 -5.72 17.84 -3.93
N GLU A 75 -5.28 17.99 -5.19
CA GLU A 75 -5.60 17.09 -6.29
C GLU A 75 -4.94 15.73 -6.11
N THR A 76 -3.66 15.71 -5.73
CA THR A 76 -2.91 14.46 -5.46
C THR A 76 -3.51 13.71 -4.28
N ARG A 77 -3.87 14.44 -3.21
CA ARG A 77 -4.54 13.86 -2.04
C ARG A 77 -5.89 13.24 -2.41
N GLN A 78 -6.68 13.95 -3.20
CA GLN A 78 -7.98 13.45 -3.67
C GLN A 78 -7.82 12.18 -4.52
N ALA A 79 -6.81 12.14 -5.39
CA ALA A 79 -6.51 10.96 -6.19
C ALA A 79 -6.16 9.75 -5.32
N PHE A 80 -5.29 9.91 -4.32
CA PHE A 80 -4.96 8.82 -3.39
C PHE A 80 -6.17 8.33 -2.60
N ASN A 81 -6.99 9.24 -2.05
CA ASN A 81 -8.20 8.85 -1.32
C ASN A 81 -9.18 8.09 -2.21
N SER A 82 -9.32 8.49 -3.48
CA SER A 82 -10.18 7.81 -4.45
C SER A 82 -9.67 6.41 -4.78
N LEU A 83 -8.35 6.25 -4.97
CA LEU A 83 -7.74 4.94 -5.22
C LEU A 83 -7.84 4.03 -4.00
N LYS A 84 -7.59 4.54 -2.78
CA LYS A 84 -7.77 3.79 -1.53
C LYS A 84 -9.20 3.25 -1.42
N LEU A 85 -10.21 4.08 -1.71
CA LEU A 85 -11.61 3.68 -1.71
C LEU A 85 -11.91 2.58 -2.73
N VAL A 86 -11.42 2.73 -3.97
CA VAL A 86 -11.64 1.76 -5.05
C VAL A 86 -11.04 0.39 -4.74
N TYR A 87 -9.86 0.35 -4.12
CA TYR A 87 -9.15 -0.89 -3.82
C TYR A 87 -9.39 -1.41 -2.39
N GLY A 88 -10.25 -0.76 -1.61
CA GLY A 88 -10.57 -1.18 -0.24
C GLY A 88 -9.40 -1.06 0.74
N VAL A 89 -8.49 -0.11 0.53
CA VAL A 89 -7.40 0.19 1.46
C VAL A 89 -7.91 1.17 2.52
N ASP A 90 -8.26 0.65 3.68
CA ASP A 90 -8.89 1.38 4.78
C ASP A 90 -7.97 1.63 5.99
N TYR A 91 -6.79 1.01 6.01
CA TYR A 91 -5.83 1.14 7.11
C TYR A 91 -4.94 2.38 7.01
N THR A 92 -4.48 2.82 8.18
CA THR A 92 -3.43 3.82 8.44
C THR A 92 -2.05 3.18 8.54
N LEU A 93 -0.99 3.99 8.59
CA LEU A 93 0.37 3.49 8.86
C LEU A 93 0.45 2.72 10.19
N GLU A 94 -0.25 3.20 11.22
CA GLU A 94 -0.25 2.57 12.54
C GLU A 94 -0.93 1.20 12.53
N GLU A 95 -2.06 1.08 11.84
CA GLU A 95 -2.77 -0.19 11.66
C GLU A 95 -1.97 -1.17 10.79
N LEU A 96 -1.27 -0.68 9.76
CA LEU A 96 -0.39 -1.52 8.93
C LEU A 96 0.67 -2.25 9.76
N HIS A 97 1.27 -1.58 10.75
CA HIS A 97 2.29 -2.18 11.62
C HIS A 97 1.74 -3.36 12.46
N GLN A 98 0.42 -3.44 12.69
CA GLN A 98 -0.21 -4.55 13.41
C GLN A 98 -0.19 -5.84 12.57
N TYR A 99 -0.03 -5.73 11.25
CA TYR A 99 -0.05 -6.86 10.31
C TYR A 99 1.34 -7.33 9.85
N ARG A 100 2.39 -7.03 10.63
CA ARG A 100 3.76 -7.48 10.32
C ARG A 100 3.88 -9.01 10.30
N GLU A 101 4.66 -9.52 9.35
CA GLU A 101 4.95 -10.95 9.17
C GLU A 101 6.16 -11.31 10.04
N LYS A 102 5.90 -11.68 11.29
CA LYS A 102 6.92 -12.32 12.15
C LYS A 102 7.00 -13.81 11.89
#